data_AF-A0A2N7S6F5-F1
#
_entry.id   AF-A0A2N7S6F5-F1
#
_cell.length_a   1.000
_cell.length_b   1.000
_cell.length_c   1.000
_cell.angle_alpha   90.00
_cell.angle_beta   90.00
_cell.angle_gamma   90.00
#
_symmetry.space_group_name_H-M   'P 1'
#
loop_
_entity.id
_entity.type
_entity.pdbx_description
1 polymer ?
#
loop_
_entity_poly.entity_id
_entity_poly.type
_entity_poly.pdbx_seq_one_letter_code
_entity_poly.pdbx_strand_id
1 'polypeptide(L)'
;MQQRTAASSTSTVRKIALLVSHLLSPIILATILLLVTPWRDSSVRWSESVVAALFTTIIPWLILAGAKLRGKVTDMHVTVRHQRHRIYAYTAGLILCGLLVLQLMDAGAGIFIEVLSILLGLAVVAVINFRWKVSVHLAVGTYVILQIAGAQSALMPLILCFIAVLSWARIRSFQHTATQVCGGVAVGVVIHYAHQGLATVLG
;
A
#
# COMPACT_ATOMS: atom_id res chain seq x y z
N MET A 1 -1.93 42.60 4.23
CA MET A 1 -0.77 41.70 4.01
C MET A 1 -0.91 40.33 4.69
N GLN A 2 -1.46 40.21 5.92
CA GLN A 2 -1.62 38.93 6.64
C GLN A 2 -2.50 37.85 5.96
N GLN A 3 -3.54 38.23 5.20
CA GLN A 3 -4.38 37.25 4.49
C GLN A 3 -3.67 36.58 3.29
N ARG A 4 -2.70 37.26 2.65
CA ARG A 4 -1.94 36.70 1.52
C ARG A 4 -0.85 35.71 1.99
N THR A 5 -0.27 35.93 3.17
CA THR A 5 0.76 35.04 3.75
C THR A 5 0.17 33.76 4.34
N ALA A 6 -1.04 33.83 4.91
CA ALA A 6 -1.76 32.63 5.38
C ALA A 6 -2.19 31.74 4.21
N ALA A 7 -2.71 32.33 3.12
CA ALA A 7 -3.08 31.58 1.92
C ALA A 7 -1.86 30.92 1.23
N SER A 8 -0.72 31.63 1.16
CA SER A 8 0.50 31.09 0.56
C SER A 8 1.12 29.97 1.40
N SER A 9 1.14 30.09 2.73
CA SER A 9 1.67 29.03 3.62
C SER A 9 0.82 27.76 3.58
N THR A 10 -0.52 27.88 3.56
CA THR A 10 -1.40 26.73 3.33
C THR A 10 -1.16 26.06 1.98
N SER A 11 -0.76 26.81 0.95
CA SER A 11 -0.41 26.25 -0.36
C SER A 11 0.90 25.46 -0.32
N THR A 12 1.93 25.96 0.39
CA THR A 12 3.23 25.29 0.52
C THR A 12 3.13 24.03 1.38
N VAL A 13 2.45 24.10 2.53
CA VAL A 13 2.20 22.94 3.40
C VAL A 13 1.47 21.84 2.62
N ARG A 14 0.47 22.21 1.81
CA ARG A 14 -0.24 21.26 0.96
C ARG A 14 0.67 20.63 -0.10
N LYS A 15 1.56 21.40 -0.74
CA LYS A 15 2.53 20.88 -1.71
C LYS A 15 3.48 19.87 -1.05
N ILE A 16 4.00 20.17 0.14
CA ILE A 16 4.85 19.24 0.90
C ILE A 16 4.07 17.97 1.26
N ALA A 17 2.83 18.10 1.75
CA ALA A 17 1.98 16.96 2.07
C ALA A 17 1.69 16.07 0.85
N LEU A 18 1.53 16.66 -0.34
CA LEU A 18 1.38 15.91 -1.59
C LEU A 18 2.68 15.22 -2.00
N LEU A 19 3.83 15.90 -1.89
CA LEU A 19 5.13 15.30 -2.17
C LEU A 19 5.38 14.08 -1.29
N VAL A 20 5.17 14.22 0.03
CA VAL A 20 5.27 13.11 0.99
C VAL A 20 4.29 12.00 0.62
N SER A 21 3.04 12.32 0.27
CA SER A 21 2.06 11.32 -0.16
C SER A 21 2.47 10.56 -1.42
N HIS A 22 3.14 11.22 -2.36
CA HIS A 22 3.62 10.59 -3.60
C HIS A 22 4.81 9.68 -3.35
N LEU A 23 5.78 10.12 -2.54
CA LEU A 23 6.96 9.33 -2.17
C LEU A 23 6.56 8.10 -1.34
N LEU A 24 5.60 8.27 -0.44
CA LEU A 24 5.05 7.21 0.40
C LEU A 24 3.78 6.60 -0.19
N SER A 25 3.70 6.56 -1.53
CA SER A 25 2.55 5.96 -2.21
C SER A 25 2.55 4.44 -2.05
N PRO A 26 1.35 3.80 -2.05
CA PRO A 26 1.22 2.36 -1.91
C PRO A 26 2.08 1.56 -2.87
N ILE A 27 2.20 2.01 -4.12
CA ILE A 27 3.04 1.35 -5.13
C ILE A 27 4.50 1.34 -4.72
N ILE A 28 5.06 2.48 -4.33
CA ILE A 28 6.48 2.56 -3.99
C ILE A 28 6.77 1.68 -2.78
N LEU A 29 5.96 1.81 -1.72
CA LEU A 29 6.16 1.06 -0.48
C LEU A 29 6.00 -0.46 -0.67
N ALA A 30 4.95 -0.90 -1.36
CA ALA A 30 4.74 -2.33 -1.61
C ALA A 30 5.79 -2.91 -2.57
N THR A 31 6.24 -2.14 -3.58
CA THR A 31 7.31 -2.58 -4.48
C THR A 31 8.62 -2.76 -3.74
N ILE A 32 9.00 -1.78 -2.90
CA ILE A 32 10.20 -1.88 -2.07
C ILE A 32 10.11 -3.09 -1.15
N LEU A 33 8.98 -3.29 -0.46
CA LEU A 33 8.78 -4.43 0.43
C LEU A 33 9.04 -5.76 -0.29
N LEU A 34 8.41 -5.97 -1.45
CA LEU A 34 8.54 -7.20 -2.23
C LEU A 34 9.96 -7.42 -2.77
N LEU A 35 10.63 -6.36 -3.23
CA LEU A 35 11.99 -6.45 -3.75
C LEU A 35 13.04 -6.64 -2.65
N VAL A 36 12.76 -6.20 -1.42
CA VAL A 36 13.63 -6.38 -0.25
C VAL A 36 13.43 -7.74 0.43
N THR A 37 12.36 -8.48 0.10
CA THR A 37 12.09 -9.81 0.69
C THR A 37 13.29 -10.77 0.68
N PRO A 38 14.12 -10.91 -0.38
CA PRO A 38 15.26 -11.82 -0.39
C PRO A 38 16.35 -11.48 0.64
N TRP A 39 16.40 -10.22 1.09
CA TRP A 39 17.28 -9.80 2.21
C TRP A 39 16.69 -10.12 3.58
N ARG A 40 15.36 -10.24 3.69
CA ARG A 40 14.64 -10.56 4.93
C ARG A 40 14.47 -12.06 5.12
N ASP A 41 14.41 -12.80 4.01
CA ASP A 41 14.21 -14.25 3.97
C ASP A 41 15.07 -14.85 2.86
N SER A 42 16.11 -15.61 3.27
CA SER A 42 17.07 -16.22 2.35
C SER A 42 16.49 -17.39 1.54
N SER A 43 15.30 -17.88 1.88
CA SER A 43 14.59 -18.88 1.08
C SER A 43 13.96 -18.30 -0.19
N VAL A 44 13.80 -16.98 -0.25
CA VAL A 44 13.19 -16.28 -1.38
C VAL A 44 14.25 -15.89 -2.41
N ARG A 45 14.05 -16.28 -3.67
CA ARG A 45 14.94 -15.90 -4.77
C ARG A 45 14.61 -14.50 -5.29
N TRP A 46 15.62 -13.77 -5.77
CA TRP A 46 15.44 -12.46 -6.41
C TRP A 46 14.44 -12.48 -7.58
N SER A 47 14.44 -13.55 -8.36
CA SER A 47 13.48 -13.74 -9.47
C SER A 47 12.03 -13.78 -8.98
N GLU A 48 11.76 -14.43 -7.85
CA GLU A 48 10.43 -14.51 -7.26
C GLU A 48 9.96 -13.13 -6.78
N SER A 49 10.82 -12.38 -6.11
CA SER A 49 10.53 -11.01 -5.69
C SER A 49 10.24 -10.07 -6.84
N VAL A 50 10.97 -10.21 -7.96
CA VAL A 50 10.70 -9.43 -9.18
C VAL A 50 9.34 -9.81 -9.76
N VAL A 51 9.01 -11.10 -9.85
CA VAL A 51 7.69 -11.57 -10.32
C VAL A 51 6.58 -11.04 -9.40
N ALA A 52 6.74 -11.16 -8.09
CA ALA A 52 5.80 -10.66 -7.11
C ALA A 52 5.57 -9.15 -7.28
N ALA A 53 6.63 -8.34 -7.42
CA ALA A 53 6.53 -6.91 -7.66
C ALA A 53 5.85 -6.58 -8.99
N LEU A 54 6.17 -7.31 -10.06
CA LEU A 54 5.57 -7.10 -11.37
C LEU A 54 4.05 -7.27 -11.34
N PHE A 55 3.56 -8.39 -10.81
CA PHE A 55 2.14 -8.70 -10.79
C PHE A 55 1.36 -7.92 -9.72
N THR A 56 1.99 -7.61 -8.59
CA THR A 56 1.30 -6.98 -7.45
C THR A 56 1.26 -5.46 -7.54
N THR A 57 2.30 -4.84 -8.12
CA THR A 57 2.44 -3.37 -8.08
C THR A 57 2.69 -2.76 -9.46
N ILE A 58 3.70 -3.21 -10.20
CA ILE A 58 4.18 -2.54 -11.42
C ILE A 58 3.16 -2.63 -12.56
N ILE A 59 2.71 -3.84 -12.92
CA ILE A 59 1.73 -4.05 -14.00
C ILE A 59 0.39 -3.37 -13.67
N PRO A 60 -0.22 -3.56 -12.49
CA PRO A 60 -1.46 -2.85 -12.12
C PRO A 60 -1.33 -1.32 -12.27
N TRP A 61 -0.19 -0.76 -11.87
CA TRP A 61 0.05 0.67 -11.98
C TRP A 61 0.26 1.16 -13.40
N LEU A 62 1.04 0.44 -14.23
CA LEU A 62 1.24 0.79 -15.64
C LEU A 62 -0.10 0.83 -16.38
N ILE A 63 -1.00 -0.10 -16.06
CA ILE A 63 -2.33 -0.16 -16.65
C ILE A 63 -3.20 1.00 -16.19
N LEU A 64 -3.18 1.33 -14.89
CA LEU A 64 -3.87 2.51 -14.37
C LEU A 64 -3.32 3.81 -14.98
N ALA A 65 -2.00 3.94 -15.10
CA ALA A 65 -1.34 5.09 -15.70
C ALA A 65 -1.71 5.23 -17.19
N GLY A 66 -1.68 4.12 -17.95
CA GLY A 66 -2.13 4.09 -19.33
C GLY A 66 -3.61 4.43 -19.49
N ALA A 67 -4.47 3.96 -18.60
CA ALA A 67 -5.90 4.30 -18.60
C ALA A 67 -6.13 5.80 -18.31
N LYS A 68 -5.36 6.39 -17.40
CA LYS A 68 -5.37 7.83 -17.12
C LYS A 68 -4.91 8.64 -18.34
N LEU A 69 -3.81 8.25 -18.98
CA LEU A 69 -3.29 8.92 -20.18
C LEU A 69 -4.28 8.91 -21.35
N ARG A 70 -5.10 7.85 -21.46
CA ARG A 70 -6.16 7.74 -22.47
C ARG A 70 -7.49 8.40 -22.05
N GLY A 71 -7.51 9.15 -20.95
CA GLY A 71 -8.71 9.83 -20.44
C GLY A 71 -9.82 8.90 -19.91
N LYS A 72 -9.55 7.59 -19.75
CA LYS A 72 -10.54 6.61 -19.26
C LYS A 72 -10.76 6.68 -17.74
N VAL A 73 -9.84 7.32 -17.01
CA VAL A 73 -9.91 7.53 -15.56
C VAL A 73 -9.67 9.01 -15.28
N THR A 74 -10.53 9.60 -14.43
CA THR A 74 -10.56 11.04 -14.18
C THR A 74 -9.44 11.53 -13.25
N ASP A 75 -8.91 10.68 -12.36
CA ASP A 75 -7.81 11.02 -11.45
C ASP A 75 -7.05 9.75 -11.04
N MET A 76 -5.73 9.85 -10.85
CA MET A 76 -4.89 8.79 -10.29
C MET A 76 -5.31 8.41 -8.86
N HIS A 77 -5.97 9.33 -8.14
CA HIS A 77 -6.56 9.07 -6.82
C HIS A 77 -7.90 8.34 -6.86
N VAL A 78 -8.45 8.07 -8.05
CA VAL A 78 -9.71 7.33 -8.30
C VAL A 78 -10.81 7.74 -7.30
N THR A 79 -11.23 9.00 -7.41
CA THR A 79 -12.21 9.62 -6.51
C THR A 79 -13.61 8.99 -6.65
N VAL A 80 -13.93 8.44 -7.82
CA VAL A 80 -15.23 7.79 -8.11
C VAL A 80 -15.26 6.37 -7.54
N ARG A 81 -16.21 6.11 -6.64
CA ARG A 81 -16.34 4.83 -5.92
C ARG A 81 -16.44 3.61 -6.84
N HIS A 82 -17.28 3.68 -7.86
CA HIS A 82 -17.46 2.59 -8.80
C HIS A 82 -16.19 2.28 -9.62
N GLN A 83 -15.38 3.29 -9.95
CA GLN A 83 -14.09 3.08 -10.62
C GLN A 83 -13.08 2.39 -9.68
N ARG A 84 -13.13 2.67 -8.36
CA ARG A 84 -12.25 2.00 -7.37
C ARG A 84 -12.43 0.49 -7.36
N HIS A 85 -13.68 0.01 -7.30
CA HIS A 85 -13.94 -1.43 -7.22
C HIS A 85 -13.51 -2.18 -8.49
N ARG A 86 -13.65 -1.56 -9.67
CA ARG A 86 -13.13 -2.13 -10.92
C ARG A 86 -11.61 -2.25 -10.89
N ILE A 87 -10.92 -1.23 -10.39
CA ILE A 87 -9.46 -1.26 -10.23
C ILE A 87 -9.06 -2.32 -9.21
N TYR A 88 -9.74 -2.42 -8.07
CA TYR A 88 -9.46 -3.45 -7.07
C TYR A 88 -9.66 -4.87 -7.62
N ALA A 89 -10.75 -5.13 -8.34
CA ALA A 89 -10.98 -6.43 -8.97
C ALA A 89 -9.91 -6.76 -10.01
N TYR A 90 -9.52 -5.79 -10.83
CA TYR A 90 -8.47 -5.95 -11.83
C TYR A 90 -7.11 -6.24 -11.19
N THR A 91 -6.72 -5.46 -10.18
CA THR A 91 -5.50 -5.68 -9.40
C THR A 91 -5.52 -7.03 -8.69
N ALA A 92 -6.64 -7.44 -8.12
CA ALA A 92 -6.79 -8.76 -7.49
C ALA A 92 -6.58 -9.90 -8.51
N GLY A 93 -7.15 -9.77 -9.72
CA GLY A 93 -6.92 -10.72 -10.81
C GLY A 93 -5.44 -10.83 -11.19
N LEU A 94 -4.73 -9.70 -11.30
CA LEU A 94 -3.29 -9.70 -11.56
C LEU A 94 -2.47 -10.34 -10.43
N ILE A 95 -2.81 -10.07 -9.17
CA ILE A 95 -2.15 -10.68 -8.02
C ILE A 95 -2.39 -12.19 -8.01
N LEU A 96 -3.61 -12.66 -8.29
CA LEU A 96 -3.92 -14.08 -8.42
C LEU A 96 -3.10 -14.75 -9.53
N CYS A 97 -2.96 -14.11 -10.69
CA CYS A 97 -2.06 -14.59 -11.74
C CYS A 97 -0.59 -14.64 -11.24
N GLY A 98 -0.14 -13.63 -10.51
CA GLY A 98 1.19 -13.62 -9.90
C GLY A 98 1.42 -14.77 -8.92
N LEU A 99 0.45 -15.06 -8.06
CA LEU A 99 0.48 -16.22 -7.16
C LEU A 99 0.56 -17.54 -7.92
N LEU A 100 -0.20 -17.70 -9.02
CA LEU A 100 -0.10 -18.87 -9.89
C LEU A 100 1.29 -19.01 -10.52
N VAL A 101 1.88 -17.92 -11.00
CA VAL A 101 3.24 -17.94 -11.55
C VAL A 101 4.26 -18.31 -10.47
N LEU A 102 4.15 -17.74 -9.27
CA LEU A 102 5.02 -18.08 -8.14
C LEU A 102 4.88 -19.55 -7.74
N GLN A 103 3.67 -20.11 -7.75
CA GLN A 103 3.43 -21.53 -7.52
C GLN A 103 4.14 -22.40 -8.56
N LEU A 104 4.06 -22.03 -9.85
CA LEU A 104 4.73 -22.74 -10.94
C LEU A 104 6.26 -22.62 -10.88
N MET A 105 6.78 -21.58 -10.23
CA MET A 105 8.21 -21.40 -9.98
C MET A 105 8.72 -22.19 -8.77
N ASP A 106 7.84 -22.87 -8.02
CA ASP A 106 8.14 -23.46 -6.72
C ASP A 106 8.75 -22.42 -5.78
N ALA A 107 8.10 -21.25 -5.70
CA ALA A 107 8.60 -20.12 -4.93
C ALA A 107 8.56 -20.40 -3.42
N GLY A 108 9.51 -19.80 -2.69
CA GLY A 108 9.58 -19.93 -1.24
C GLY A 108 8.29 -19.46 -0.54
N ALA A 109 7.92 -20.11 0.57
CA ALA A 109 6.70 -19.80 1.30
C ALA A 109 6.62 -18.32 1.73
N GLY A 110 7.75 -17.71 2.07
CA GLY A 110 7.83 -16.31 2.51
C GLY A 110 7.25 -15.32 1.50
N ILE A 111 7.65 -15.40 0.23
CA ILE A 111 7.14 -14.48 -0.81
C ILE A 111 5.67 -14.77 -1.15
N PHE A 112 5.27 -16.04 -1.12
CA PHE A 112 3.88 -16.44 -1.37
C PHE A 112 2.94 -15.87 -0.30
N ILE A 113 3.32 -15.99 0.98
CA ILE A 113 2.55 -15.45 2.13
C ILE A 113 2.52 -13.92 2.10
N GLU A 114 3.62 -13.26 1.72
CA GLU A 114 3.69 -11.81 1.57
C GLU A 114 2.71 -11.31 0.49
N VAL A 115 2.69 -11.96 -0.69
CA VAL A 115 1.76 -11.62 -1.78
C VAL A 115 0.30 -11.94 -1.41
N LEU A 116 0.06 -13.07 -0.75
CA LEU A 116 -1.28 -13.45 -0.27
C LEU A 116 -1.81 -12.45 0.78
N SER A 117 -0.95 -11.96 1.66
CA SER A 117 -1.29 -10.94 2.66
C SER A 117 -1.63 -9.60 2.00
N ILE A 118 -0.91 -9.21 0.94
CA ILE A 118 -1.25 -8.03 0.14
C ILE A 118 -2.62 -8.20 -0.54
N LEU A 119 -2.91 -9.39 -1.09
CA LEU A 119 -4.22 -9.69 -1.68
C LEU A 119 -5.33 -9.60 -0.63
N LEU A 120 -5.12 -10.15 0.56
CA LEU A 120 -6.06 -10.05 1.68
C LEU A 120 -6.30 -8.59 2.07
N GLY A 121 -5.23 -7.78 2.18
CA GLY A 121 -5.33 -6.36 2.46
C GLY A 121 -6.12 -5.60 1.40
N LEU A 122 -5.89 -5.89 0.12
CA LEU A 122 -6.66 -5.33 -0.99
C LEU A 122 -8.15 -5.70 -0.87
N ALA A 123 -8.46 -6.96 -0.56
CA ALA A 123 -9.83 -7.43 -0.39
C ALA A 123 -10.53 -6.72 0.78
N VAL A 124 -9.89 -6.63 1.95
CA VAL A 124 -10.41 -5.92 3.12
C VAL A 124 -10.67 -4.44 2.81
N VAL A 125 -9.70 -3.78 2.18
CA VAL A 125 -9.85 -2.38 1.72
C VAL A 125 -11.02 -2.24 0.75
N ALA A 126 -11.16 -3.15 -0.21
CA ALA A 126 -12.25 -3.14 -1.19
C ALA A 126 -13.61 -3.30 -0.51
N VAL A 127 -13.72 -4.23 0.46
CA VAL A 127 -14.93 -4.47 1.26
C VAL A 127 -15.33 -3.22 2.04
N ILE A 128 -14.41 -2.64 2.80
CA ILE A 128 -14.67 -1.42 3.58
C ILE A 128 -15.09 -0.28 2.64
N ASN A 129 -14.36 -0.12 1.52
CA ASN A 129 -14.64 0.89 0.50
C ASN A 129 -16.00 0.73 -0.21
N PHE A 130 -16.79 -0.33 0.02
CA PHE A 130 -18.20 -0.37 -0.42
C PHE A 130 -19.13 0.49 0.43
N ARG A 131 -18.83 0.69 1.72
CA ARG A 131 -19.66 1.50 2.62
C ARG A 131 -18.98 2.77 3.10
N TRP A 132 -17.68 2.74 3.35
CA TRP A 132 -16.94 3.89 3.86
C TRP A 132 -15.53 4.01 3.27
N LYS A 133 -15.06 5.23 2.97
CA LYS A 133 -13.76 5.45 2.30
C LYS A 133 -12.62 5.23 3.29
N VAL A 134 -11.76 4.22 3.09
CA VAL A 134 -10.57 3.99 3.92
C VAL A 134 -9.28 4.49 3.24
N SER A 135 -8.27 4.89 4.02
CA SER A 135 -6.97 5.32 3.49
C SER A 135 -6.08 4.13 3.11
N VAL A 136 -6.01 3.82 1.81
CA VAL A 136 -5.09 2.78 1.27
C VAL A 136 -3.62 3.10 1.55
N HIS A 137 -3.25 4.39 1.59
CA HIS A 137 -1.89 4.81 1.93
C HIS A 137 -1.50 4.37 3.34
N LEU A 138 -2.42 4.54 4.30
CA LEU A 138 -2.14 4.11 5.67
C LEU A 138 -2.27 2.61 5.84
N ALA A 139 -3.16 1.94 5.12
CA ALA A 139 -3.24 0.47 5.13
C ALA A 139 -1.93 -0.16 4.66
N VAL A 140 -1.45 0.21 3.48
CA VAL A 140 -0.21 -0.34 2.91
C VAL A 140 1.01 0.17 3.67
N GLY A 141 1.08 1.46 3.99
CA GLY A 141 2.22 2.04 4.69
C GLY A 141 2.42 1.45 6.09
N THR A 142 1.34 1.27 6.85
CA THR A 142 1.39 0.64 8.19
C THR A 142 1.82 -0.82 8.09
N TYR A 143 1.26 -1.57 7.13
CA TYR A 143 1.68 -2.95 6.89
C TYR A 143 3.18 -3.05 6.54
N VAL A 144 3.66 -2.23 5.60
CA VAL A 144 5.06 -2.22 5.15
C VAL A 144 6.02 -1.88 6.29
N ILE A 145 5.75 -0.82 7.06
CA ILE A 145 6.67 -0.41 8.13
C ILE A 145 6.72 -1.46 9.26
N LEU A 146 5.61 -2.13 9.56
CA LEU A 146 5.58 -3.22 10.54
C LEU A 146 6.35 -4.45 10.02
N GLN A 147 6.20 -4.79 8.73
CA GLN A 147 6.96 -5.88 8.12
C GLN A 147 8.47 -5.63 8.11
N ILE A 148 8.89 -4.40 7.80
CA ILE A 148 10.32 -4.03 7.82
C ILE A 148 10.87 -4.04 9.24
N ALA A 149 10.11 -3.54 10.21
CA ALA A 149 10.55 -3.52 11.60
C ALA A 149 10.61 -4.93 12.25
N GLY A 150 9.76 -5.86 11.79
CA GLY A 150 9.64 -7.19 12.38
C GLY A 150 9.26 -7.13 13.86
N ALA A 151 9.82 -8.03 14.66
CA ALA A 151 9.56 -8.10 16.11
C ALA A 151 10.44 -7.13 16.95
N GLN A 152 11.16 -6.20 16.33
CA GLN A 152 12.11 -5.34 17.01
C GLN A 152 11.41 -4.18 17.73
N SER A 153 11.14 -4.34 19.03
CA SER A 153 10.49 -3.31 19.86
C SER A 153 11.24 -1.97 19.88
N ALA A 154 12.56 -1.99 19.72
CA ALA A 154 13.39 -0.78 19.63
C ALA A 154 13.02 0.15 18.45
N LEU A 155 12.38 -0.39 17.39
CA LEU A 155 11.94 0.39 16.23
C LEU A 155 10.56 1.03 16.42
N MET A 156 9.88 0.82 17.54
CA MET A 156 8.54 1.36 17.77
C MET A 156 8.45 2.89 17.63
N PRO A 157 9.40 3.71 18.11
CA PRO A 157 9.37 5.15 17.88
C PRO A 157 9.43 5.52 16.39
N LEU A 158 10.18 4.77 15.59
CA LEU A 158 10.29 4.98 14.14
C LEU A 158 8.98 4.62 13.43
N ILE A 159 8.34 3.51 13.81
CA ILE A 159 7.02 3.09 13.30
C ILE A 159 5.98 4.18 13.55
N LEU A 160 5.89 4.66 14.80
CA LEU A 160 4.95 5.70 15.19
C LEU A 160 5.22 7.02 14.44
N CYS A 161 6.48 7.42 14.32
CA CYS A 161 6.89 8.60 13.57
C CYS A 161 6.47 8.50 12.09
N PHE A 162 6.75 7.36 11.45
CA PHE A 162 6.36 7.10 10.07
C PHE A 162 4.84 7.21 9.87
N ILE A 163 4.06 6.54 10.72
CA ILE A 163 2.59 6.58 10.67
C ILE A 163 2.08 8.00 10.89
N ALA A 164 2.67 8.76 11.82
CA ALA A 164 2.29 10.14 12.11
C ALA A 164 2.56 11.07 10.91
N VAL A 165 3.75 10.97 10.29
CA VAL A 165 4.10 11.76 9.10
C VAL A 165 3.19 11.45 7.92
N LEU A 166 2.94 10.16 7.67
CA LEU A 166 2.05 9.74 6.59
C LEU A 166 0.60 10.18 6.86
N SER A 167 0.12 10.06 8.10
CA SER A 167 -1.20 10.55 8.52
C SER A 167 -1.35 12.05 8.31
N TRP A 168 -0.35 12.84 8.75
CA TRP A 168 -0.30 14.28 8.55
C TRP A 168 -0.38 14.63 7.06
N ALA A 169 0.41 13.95 6.21
CA ALA A 169 0.41 14.18 4.77
C ALA A 169 -0.97 13.93 4.13
N ARG A 170 -1.67 12.86 4.54
CA ARG A 170 -3.01 12.53 4.01
C ARG A 170 -4.10 13.50 4.46
N ILE A 171 -4.02 14.00 5.69
CA ILE A 171 -4.98 14.97 6.22
C ILE A 171 -4.72 16.36 5.62
N ARG A 172 -3.46 16.82 5.58
CA ARG A 172 -3.10 18.15 5.07
C ARG A 172 -3.17 18.29 3.56
N SER A 173 -3.11 17.18 2.81
CA SER A 173 -3.42 17.18 1.38
C SER A 173 -4.92 17.22 1.08
N PHE A 174 -5.78 17.21 2.12
CA PHE A 174 -7.26 17.16 2.05
C PHE A 174 -7.80 15.92 1.32
N GLN A 175 -7.03 14.83 1.34
CA GLN A 175 -7.41 13.59 0.67
C GLN A 175 -8.24 12.67 1.58
N HIS A 176 -8.04 12.76 2.89
CA HIS A 176 -8.70 11.93 3.89
C HIS A 176 -9.00 12.69 5.19
N THR A 177 -10.03 12.23 5.91
CA THR A 177 -10.29 12.64 7.29
C THR A 177 -9.51 11.79 8.28
N ALA A 178 -9.41 12.23 9.54
CA ALA A 178 -8.75 11.47 10.61
C ALA A 178 -9.32 10.06 10.78
N THR A 179 -10.64 9.89 10.73
CA THR A 179 -11.27 8.57 10.84
C THR A 179 -10.84 7.63 9.71
N GLN A 180 -10.79 8.12 8.46
CA GLN A 180 -10.35 7.33 7.30
C GLN A 180 -8.88 6.92 7.38
N VAL A 181 -8.04 7.77 8.00
CA VAL A 181 -6.64 7.49 8.30
C VAL A 181 -6.52 6.41 9.37
N CYS A 182 -7.23 6.54 10.49
CA CYS A 182 -7.28 5.53 11.56
C CYS A 182 -7.76 4.17 11.02
N GLY A 183 -8.79 4.16 10.18
CA GLY A 183 -9.25 2.92 9.53
C GLY A 183 -8.18 2.28 8.67
N GLY A 184 -7.37 3.08 7.96
CA GLY A 184 -6.23 2.59 7.20
C GLY A 184 -5.18 1.95 8.10
N VAL A 185 -4.79 2.62 9.19
CA VAL A 185 -3.83 2.09 10.17
C VAL A 185 -4.33 0.76 10.74
N ALA A 186 -5.59 0.69 11.16
CA ALA A 186 -6.19 -0.53 11.70
C ALA A 186 -6.14 -1.70 10.70
N VAL A 187 -6.46 -1.45 9.43
CA VAL A 187 -6.33 -2.47 8.38
C VAL A 187 -4.87 -2.95 8.27
N GLY A 188 -3.90 -2.04 8.20
CA GLY A 188 -2.49 -2.42 8.08
C GLY A 188 -1.99 -3.27 9.26
N VAL A 189 -2.39 -2.94 10.49
CA VAL A 189 -2.07 -3.72 11.69
C VAL A 189 -2.70 -5.11 11.63
N VAL A 190 -3.99 -5.21 11.30
CA VAL A 190 -4.70 -6.50 11.19
C VAL A 190 -4.04 -7.40 10.15
N ILE A 191 -3.72 -6.86 8.98
CA ILE A 191 -3.07 -7.62 7.91
C ILE A 191 -1.65 -8.05 8.29
N HIS A 192 -0.89 -7.23 9.02
CA HIS A 192 0.40 -7.61 9.56
C HIS A 192 0.29 -8.83 10.47
N TYR A 193 -0.62 -8.82 11.45
CA TYR A 193 -0.81 -9.99 12.34
C TYR A 193 -1.38 -11.21 11.60
N ALA A 194 -2.25 -11.01 10.61
CA ALA A 194 -2.72 -12.10 9.74
C ALA A 194 -1.58 -12.75 8.95
N HIS A 195 -0.65 -11.94 8.41
CA HIS A 195 0.59 -12.44 7.80
C HIS A 195 1.34 -13.30 8.82
N GLN A 196 1.66 -12.78 10.00
CA GLN A 196 2.41 -13.53 11.01
C GLN A 196 1.75 -14.87 11.33
N GLY A 197 0.41 -14.90 11.48
CA GLY A 197 -0.33 -16.15 11.68
C GLY A 197 -0.24 -17.12 10.50
N LEU A 198 -0.30 -16.64 9.26
CA LEU A 198 -0.08 -17.48 8.08
C LEU A 198 1.34 -18.03 8.03
N ALA A 199 2.34 -17.22 8.35
CA ALA A 199 3.74 -17.63 8.39
C ALA A 199 4.01 -18.74 9.41
N THR A 200 3.31 -18.73 10.55
CA THR A 200 3.43 -19.81 11.55
C THR A 200 2.72 -21.11 11.16
N VAL A 201 1.74 -21.06 10.26
CA VAL A 201 0.95 -22.23 9.85
C VAL A 201 1.52 -22.88 8.57
N LEU A 202 2.08 -22.06 7.68
CA LEU A 202 2.51 -22.45 6.34
C LEU A 202 4.05 -22.43 6.14
N GLY A 203 4.79 -21.84 7.07
CA GLY A 203 6.26 -21.83 7.10
C GLY A 203 6.82 -22.95 7.97
#